data_AF-A0A519RVX2-F1
#
_entry.id   AF-A0A519RVX2-F1
#
_cell.length_a   1.000
_cell.length_b   1.000
_cell.length_c   1.000
_cell.angle_alpha   90.00
_cell.angle_beta   90.00
_cell.angle_gamma   90.00
#
_symmetry.space_group_name_H-M   'P 1'
#
loop_
_entity.id
_entity.type
_entity.pdbx_description
1 polymer ?
#
loop_
_entity_poly.entity_id
_entity_poly.type
_entity_poly.pdbx_seq_one_letter_code
_entity_poly.pdbx_strand_id
1 'polypeptide(L)'
;VLLSKIKEYDDNYRNEMSQGQGGRSKGEGPVALALKGERQRAETELSAFDNYHKDELEELNSRKTQLRLGKEKERGNNEKIANGLDGLLERIKIAHEVAGFWISLFITLLFLAIELTPIFFKLMLTKTTYDYLAENRDELIKAENGIEVQYDHYTSKAGTERHLVINHHANKLIFEKIKVSQIHKELTEYAVEKYKQREKEKIDANLDNYIKSIDDSQSVAAQEH
;
A
#
# COMPACT_ATOMS: atom_id res chain seq x y z
N VAL A 1 -19.17 -39.35 -56.39
CA VAL A 1 -19.59 -40.75 -56.62
C VAL A 1 -20.82 -40.86 -57.52
N LEU A 2 -21.90 -40.10 -57.30
CA LEU A 2 -23.07 -40.12 -58.21
C LEU A 2 -22.77 -39.55 -59.61
N LEU A 3 -22.10 -38.39 -59.68
CA LEU A 3 -21.65 -37.79 -60.94
C LEU A 3 -20.74 -38.71 -61.78
N SER A 4 -19.85 -39.47 -61.12
CA SER A 4 -18.98 -40.42 -61.82
C SER A 4 -19.76 -41.62 -62.36
N LYS A 5 -20.79 -42.10 -61.64
CA LYS A 5 -21.68 -43.17 -62.11
C LYS A 5 -22.53 -42.74 -63.30
N ILE A 6 -23.10 -41.52 -63.27
CA ILE A 6 -23.87 -40.97 -64.40
C ILE A 6 -22.98 -40.88 -65.66
N LYS A 7 -21.75 -40.42 -65.50
CA LYS A 7 -20.77 -40.32 -66.59
C LYS A 7 -20.43 -41.70 -67.17
N GLU A 8 -20.20 -42.69 -66.30
CA GLU A 8 -19.94 -44.07 -66.70
C GLU A 8 -21.13 -44.70 -67.45
N TYR A 9 -22.37 -44.49 -66.99
CA TYR A 9 -23.56 -44.94 -67.69
C TYR A 9 -23.75 -44.26 -69.05
N ASP A 10 -23.43 -42.96 -69.17
CA ASP A 10 -23.52 -42.21 -70.42
C ASP A 10 -22.45 -42.66 -71.44
N ASP A 11 -21.23 -42.90 -70.98
CA ASP A 11 -20.12 -43.41 -71.81
C ASP A 11 -20.42 -44.85 -72.30
N ASN A 12 -20.93 -45.72 -71.42
CA ASN A 12 -21.34 -47.08 -71.80
C ASN A 12 -22.54 -47.09 -72.75
N TYR A 13 -23.52 -46.20 -72.54
CA TYR A 13 -24.66 -46.05 -73.44
C TYR A 13 -24.23 -45.59 -74.84
N ARG A 14 -23.31 -44.62 -74.94
CA ARG A 14 -22.74 -44.16 -76.22
C ARG A 14 -21.96 -45.26 -76.94
N ASN A 15 -21.23 -46.08 -76.21
CA ASN A 15 -20.50 -47.22 -76.77
C ASN A 15 -21.47 -48.27 -77.34
N GLU A 16 -22.55 -48.58 -76.61
CA GLU A 16 -23.59 -49.53 -77.06
C GLU A 16 -24.32 -49.03 -78.33
N MET A 17 -24.63 -47.74 -78.39
CA MET A 17 -25.30 -47.11 -79.54
C MET A 17 -24.42 -47.02 -80.79
N SER A 18 -23.10 -46.83 -80.63
CA SER A 18 -22.18 -46.54 -81.75
C SER A 18 -21.49 -47.77 -82.33
N GLN A 19 -21.18 -48.78 -81.49
CA GLN A 19 -20.39 -49.95 -81.89
C GLN A 19 -21.17 -51.26 -81.79
N GLY A 20 -22.14 -51.37 -80.87
CA GLY A 20 -22.85 -52.62 -80.55
C GLY A 20 -21.92 -53.61 -79.85
N GLN A 21 -22.27 -54.02 -78.62
CA GLN A 21 -21.35 -54.81 -77.78
C GLN A 21 -21.77 -56.30 -77.74
N GLY A 22 -20.78 -57.20 -77.74
CA GLY A 22 -21.01 -58.64 -77.63
C GLY A 22 -21.70 -59.31 -78.84
N GLY A 23 -21.49 -58.77 -80.05
CA GLY A 23 -22.05 -59.34 -81.30
C GLY A 23 -23.47 -58.86 -81.64
N ARG A 24 -23.97 -57.83 -80.95
CA ARG A 24 -25.29 -57.23 -81.18
C ARG A 24 -25.19 -56.06 -82.18
N SER A 25 -26.22 -55.89 -83.00
CA SER A 25 -26.31 -54.78 -83.95
C SER A 25 -26.41 -53.41 -83.25
N LYS A 26 -25.88 -52.37 -83.90
CA LYS A 26 -25.96 -50.99 -83.44
C LYS A 26 -27.40 -50.54 -83.23
N GLY A 27 -27.67 -49.79 -82.17
CA GLY A 27 -28.98 -49.18 -81.90
C GLY A 27 -29.45 -49.35 -80.46
N GLU A 28 -30.68 -48.91 -80.19
CA GLU A 28 -31.26 -48.91 -78.84
C GLU A 28 -31.76 -50.33 -78.48
N GLY A 29 -30.83 -51.22 -78.16
CA GLY A 29 -31.11 -52.57 -77.67
C GLY A 29 -31.53 -52.61 -76.20
N PRO A 30 -31.90 -53.79 -75.66
CA PRO A 30 -32.33 -53.95 -74.26
C PRO A 30 -31.28 -53.50 -73.23
N VAL A 31 -29.98 -53.62 -73.56
CA VAL A 31 -28.87 -53.15 -72.72
C VAL A 31 -28.80 -51.61 -72.70
N ALA A 32 -28.97 -50.96 -73.86
CA ALA A 32 -29.02 -49.51 -73.96
C ALA A 32 -30.21 -48.92 -73.18
N LEU A 33 -31.37 -49.57 -73.25
CA LEU A 33 -32.55 -49.20 -72.45
C LEU A 33 -32.32 -49.35 -70.95
N ALA A 34 -31.65 -50.42 -70.52
CA ALA A 34 -31.28 -50.62 -69.11
C ALA A 34 -30.31 -49.55 -68.62
N LEU A 35 -29.25 -49.24 -69.39
CA LEU A 35 -28.28 -48.18 -69.07
C LEU A 35 -28.94 -46.79 -68.96
N LYS A 36 -29.89 -46.49 -69.86
CA LYS A 36 -30.70 -45.26 -69.81
C LYS A 36 -31.56 -45.21 -68.54
N GLY A 37 -32.16 -46.34 -68.16
CA GLY A 37 -32.93 -46.46 -66.91
C GLY A 37 -32.08 -46.28 -65.66
N GLU A 38 -30.89 -46.89 -65.60
CA GLU A 38 -29.94 -46.70 -64.50
C GLU A 38 -29.43 -45.25 -64.43
N ARG A 39 -29.16 -44.62 -65.59
CA ARG A 39 -28.79 -43.20 -65.67
C ARG A 39 -29.90 -42.32 -65.11
N GLN A 40 -31.15 -42.56 -65.50
CA GLN A 40 -32.29 -41.77 -65.03
C GLN A 40 -32.53 -41.95 -63.52
N ARG A 41 -32.32 -43.15 -62.97
CA ARG A 41 -32.35 -43.38 -61.52
C ARG A 41 -31.24 -42.62 -60.80
N ALA A 42 -30.02 -42.68 -61.30
CA ALA A 42 -28.88 -41.94 -60.74
C ALA A 42 -29.07 -40.41 -60.83
N GLU A 43 -29.67 -39.90 -61.91
CA GLU A 43 -30.05 -38.49 -62.05
C GLU A 43 -31.12 -38.08 -61.02
N THR A 44 -32.10 -38.95 -60.77
CA THR A 44 -33.14 -38.71 -59.76
C THR A 44 -32.56 -38.70 -58.35
N GLU A 45 -31.66 -39.63 -58.04
CA GLU A 45 -30.96 -39.69 -56.75
C GLU A 45 -30.06 -38.46 -56.53
N LEU A 46 -29.36 -38.00 -57.57
CA LEU A 46 -28.58 -36.77 -57.53
C LEU A 46 -29.46 -35.55 -57.28
N SER A 47 -30.59 -35.44 -57.98
CA SER A 47 -31.53 -34.33 -57.77
C SER A 47 -32.14 -34.35 -56.37
N ALA A 48 -32.47 -35.52 -55.83
CA ALA A 48 -32.96 -35.66 -54.46
C ALA A 48 -31.89 -35.25 -53.43
N PHE A 49 -30.63 -35.65 -53.65
CA PHE A 49 -29.50 -35.26 -52.81
C PHE A 49 -29.26 -33.75 -52.82
N ASP A 50 -29.23 -33.15 -54.02
CA ASP A 50 -29.05 -31.70 -54.18
C ASP A 50 -30.19 -30.92 -53.53
N ASN A 51 -31.44 -31.37 -53.69
CA ASN A 51 -32.59 -30.75 -53.05
C ASN A 51 -32.57 -30.89 -51.53
N TYR A 52 -32.14 -32.03 -51.00
CA TYR A 52 -32.05 -32.26 -49.56
C TYR A 52 -31.02 -31.35 -48.88
N HIS A 53 -29.88 -31.10 -49.53
CA HIS A 53 -28.81 -30.26 -48.99
C HIS A 53 -28.87 -28.79 -49.43
N LYS A 54 -29.84 -28.42 -50.27
CA LYS A 54 -29.94 -27.06 -50.82
C LYS A 54 -30.03 -25.99 -49.73
N ASP A 55 -30.92 -26.21 -48.77
CA ASP A 55 -31.17 -25.25 -47.68
C ASP A 55 -29.94 -25.11 -46.77
N GLU A 56 -29.27 -26.22 -46.45
CA GLU A 56 -28.03 -26.24 -45.68
C GLU A 56 -26.91 -25.49 -46.41
N LEU A 57 -26.80 -25.69 -47.73
CA LEU A 57 -25.81 -25.01 -48.56
C LEU A 57 -26.07 -23.50 -48.65
N GLU A 58 -27.34 -23.10 -48.78
CA GLU A 58 -27.74 -21.69 -48.78
C GLU A 58 -27.44 -21.03 -47.42
N GLU A 59 -27.75 -21.71 -46.31
CA GLU A 59 -27.43 -21.24 -44.95
C GLU A 59 -25.91 -21.09 -44.77
N LEU A 60 -25.13 -22.09 -45.16
CA LEU A 60 -23.68 -22.09 -44.99
C LEU A 60 -23.01 -20.99 -45.83
N ASN A 61 -23.50 -20.75 -47.04
CA ASN A 61 -23.04 -19.65 -47.89
C ASN A 61 -23.42 -18.28 -47.33
N SER A 62 -24.62 -18.15 -46.77
CA SER A 62 -25.06 -16.93 -46.08
C SER A 62 -24.18 -16.64 -44.87
N ARG A 63 -23.93 -17.65 -44.02
CA ARG A 63 -23.07 -17.54 -42.84
C ARG A 63 -21.63 -17.20 -43.19
N LYS A 64 -21.07 -17.83 -44.23
CA LYS A 64 -19.74 -17.51 -44.76
C LYS A 64 -19.66 -16.04 -45.20
N THR A 65 -20.70 -15.55 -45.88
CA THR A 65 -20.76 -14.15 -46.33
C THR A 65 -20.83 -13.19 -45.15
N GLN A 66 -21.66 -13.48 -44.15
CA GLN A 66 -21.76 -12.68 -42.92
C GLN A 66 -20.43 -12.63 -42.16
N LEU A 67 -19.76 -13.78 -42.00
CA LEU A 67 -18.44 -13.84 -41.35
C LEU A 67 -17.39 -13.05 -42.11
N ARG A 68 -17.40 -13.08 -43.45
CA ARG A 68 -16.47 -12.28 -44.27
C ARG A 68 -16.71 -10.78 -44.09
N LEU A 69 -17.97 -10.34 -44.14
CA LEU A 69 -18.34 -8.94 -43.94
C LEU A 69 -17.98 -8.47 -42.52
N GLY A 70 -18.24 -9.30 -41.51
CA GLY A 70 -17.83 -9.03 -40.13
C GLY A 70 -16.32 -8.85 -40.00
N LYS A 71 -15.52 -9.75 -40.59
CA LYS A 71 -14.06 -9.64 -40.60
C LYS A 71 -13.56 -8.39 -41.32
N GLU A 72 -14.12 -8.05 -42.48
CA GLU A 72 -13.73 -6.85 -43.22
C GLU A 72 -14.04 -5.57 -42.43
N LYS A 73 -15.18 -5.53 -41.73
CA LYS A 73 -15.54 -4.43 -40.85
C LYS A 73 -14.56 -4.28 -39.68
N GLU A 74 -14.26 -5.36 -38.97
CA GLU A 74 -13.28 -5.35 -37.88
C GLU A 74 -11.88 -4.99 -38.36
N ARG A 75 -11.47 -5.49 -39.53
CA ARG A 75 -10.18 -5.12 -40.12
C ARG A 75 -10.11 -3.63 -40.45
N GLY A 76 -11.17 -3.07 -41.04
CA GLY A 76 -11.26 -1.63 -41.32
C GLY A 76 -11.28 -0.77 -40.06
N ASN A 77 -11.93 -1.24 -38.98
CA ASN A 77 -11.89 -0.58 -37.67
C ASN A 77 -10.48 -0.59 -37.09
N ASN A 78 -9.81 -1.75 -37.10
CA ASN A 78 -8.45 -1.89 -36.61
C ASN A 78 -7.46 -1.06 -37.42
N GLU A 79 -7.61 -0.98 -38.73
CA GLU A 79 -6.77 -0.16 -39.60
C GLU A 79 -6.95 1.34 -39.32
N LYS A 80 -8.20 1.80 -39.07
CA LYS A 80 -8.45 3.18 -38.61
C LYS A 80 -7.81 3.47 -37.26
N ILE A 81 -7.92 2.55 -36.30
CA ILE A 81 -7.32 2.69 -34.97
C ILE A 81 -5.78 2.72 -35.09
N ALA A 82 -5.21 1.81 -35.88
CA ALA A 82 -3.76 1.73 -36.13
C ALA A 82 -3.24 3.03 -36.78
N ASN A 83 -3.92 3.53 -37.82
CA ASN A 83 -3.54 4.80 -38.46
C ASN A 83 -3.67 6.00 -37.51
N GLY A 84 -4.67 6.01 -36.62
CA GLY A 84 -4.81 7.04 -35.59
C GLY A 84 -3.69 7.01 -34.54
N LEU A 85 -3.27 5.81 -34.14
CA LEU A 85 -2.13 5.59 -33.24
C LEU A 85 -0.80 5.97 -33.90
N ASP A 86 -0.59 5.59 -35.16
CA ASP A 86 0.59 5.98 -35.94
C ASP A 86 0.70 7.50 -36.05
N GLY A 87 -0.40 8.20 -36.33
CA GLY A 87 -0.39 9.67 -36.36
C GLY A 87 -0.06 10.32 -35.01
N LEU A 88 -0.43 9.70 -33.88
CA LEU A 88 -0.02 10.17 -32.56
C LEU A 88 1.46 9.91 -32.31
N LEU A 89 1.94 8.71 -32.64
CA LEU A 89 3.34 8.32 -32.49
C LEU A 89 4.26 9.20 -33.33
N GLU A 90 3.84 9.52 -34.55
CA GLU A 90 4.50 10.47 -35.44
C GLU A 90 4.54 11.88 -34.81
N ARG A 91 3.43 12.37 -34.25
CA ARG A 91 3.41 13.67 -33.54
C ARG A 91 4.33 13.70 -32.32
N ILE A 92 4.44 12.60 -31.57
CA ILE A 92 5.37 12.51 -30.43
C ILE A 92 6.82 12.54 -30.93
N LYS A 93 7.14 11.80 -31.99
CA LYS A 93 8.46 11.82 -32.62
C LYS A 93 8.82 13.21 -33.15
N ILE A 94 7.91 13.85 -33.88
CA ILE A 94 8.09 15.21 -34.39
C ILE A 94 8.23 16.19 -33.23
N ALA A 95 7.41 16.10 -32.19
CA ALA A 95 7.55 16.97 -31.02
C ALA A 95 8.91 16.78 -30.33
N HIS A 96 9.44 15.55 -30.28
CA HIS A 96 10.77 15.26 -29.74
C HIS A 96 11.90 15.78 -30.64
N GLU A 97 11.79 15.62 -31.96
CA GLU A 97 12.74 16.19 -32.94
C GLU A 97 12.72 17.73 -32.93
N VAL A 98 11.53 18.34 -32.90
CA VAL A 98 11.34 19.80 -32.92
C VAL A 98 11.75 20.45 -31.61
N ALA A 99 11.42 19.83 -30.46
CA ALA A 99 11.88 20.31 -29.16
C ALA A 99 13.41 20.22 -29.07
N GLY A 100 14.03 19.22 -29.71
CA GLY A 100 15.46 18.99 -29.57
C GLY A 100 15.84 18.63 -28.12
N PHE A 101 17.10 18.22 -27.95
CA PHE A 101 17.59 17.73 -26.67
C PHE A 101 17.42 18.73 -25.52
N TRP A 102 17.65 20.02 -25.78
CA TRP A 102 17.61 21.07 -24.76
C TRP A 102 16.22 21.34 -24.21
N ILE A 103 15.17 21.37 -25.05
CA ILE A 103 13.80 21.61 -24.58
C ILE A 103 13.27 20.35 -23.87
N SER A 104 13.59 19.16 -24.38
CA SER A 104 13.23 17.91 -23.70
C SER A 104 13.90 17.79 -22.33
N LEU A 105 15.18 18.16 -22.20
CA LEU A 105 15.88 18.22 -20.93
C LEU A 105 15.26 19.27 -20.00
N PHE A 106 14.93 20.45 -20.52
CA PHE A 106 14.29 21.52 -19.75
C PHE A 106 12.93 21.09 -19.18
N ILE A 107 12.06 20.47 -19.99
CA ILE A 107 10.76 19.97 -19.52
C ILE A 107 10.95 18.87 -18.46
N THR A 108 11.94 18.00 -18.63
CA THR A 108 12.26 16.96 -17.64
C THR A 108 12.72 17.57 -16.32
N LEU A 109 13.60 18.59 -16.37
CA LEU A 109 14.05 19.32 -15.19
C LEU A 109 12.91 20.10 -14.52
N LEU A 110 11.97 20.64 -15.30
CA LEU A 110 10.77 21.28 -14.78
C LEU A 110 9.91 20.29 -13.99
N PHE A 111 9.65 19.10 -14.54
CA PHE A 111 8.92 18.05 -13.84
C PHE A 111 9.66 17.55 -12.59
N LEU A 112 10.98 17.42 -12.67
CA LEU A 112 11.80 17.06 -11.52
C LEU A 112 11.72 18.13 -10.42
N ALA A 113 11.77 19.42 -10.78
CA ALA A 113 11.69 20.51 -9.83
C ALA A 113 10.34 20.55 -9.11
N ILE A 114 9.21 20.39 -9.81
CA ILE A 114 7.89 20.38 -9.16
C ILE A 114 7.74 19.16 -8.21
N GLU A 115 8.29 18.01 -8.59
CA GLU A 115 8.20 16.78 -7.77
C GLU A 115 9.09 16.84 -6.53
N LEU A 116 10.26 17.48 -6.62
CA LEU A 116 11.17 17.68 -5.50
C LEU A 116 10.77 18.87 -4.61
N THR A 117 9.86 19.75 -5.08
CA THR A 117 9.41 20.93 -4.33
C THR A 117 8.93 20.59 -2.90
N PRO A 118 8.09 19.56 -2.68
CA PRO A 118 7.68 19.16 -1.33
C PRO A 118 8.83 18.66 -0.44
N ILE A 119 9.88 18.07 -1.03
CA ILE A 119 11.07 17.61 -0.28
C ILE A 119 11.88 18.83 0.16
N PHE A 120 12.13 19.78 -0.73
CA PHE A 120 12.80 21.03 -0.38
C PHE A 120 12.02 21.81 0.70
N PHE A 121 10.69 21.85 0.62
CA PHE A 121 9.87 22.46 1.66
C PHE A 121 10.07 21.79 3.02
N LYS A 122 10.06 20.45 3.08
CA LYS A 122 10.33 19.71 4.32
C LYS A 122 11.75 19.97 4.86
N LEU A 123 12.75 20.08 4.00
CA LEU A 123 14.13 20.33 4.40
C LEU A 123 14.40 21.79 4.79
N MET A 124 13.63 22.74 4.26
CA MET A 124 13.74 24.16 4.59
C MET A 124 13.11 24.51 5.94
N LEU A 125 12.17 23.69 6.43
CA LEU A 125 11.59 23.88 7.75
C LEU A 125 12.63 23.58 8.84
N THR A 126 12.92 24.57 9.67
CA THR A 126 13.84 24.45 10.81
C THR A 126 13.24 23.66 11.97
N LYS A 127 11.92 23.62 12.08
CA LYS A 127 11.16 22.83 13.06
C LYS A 127 9.95 22.18 12.42
N THR A 128 9.74 20.89 12.72
CA THR A 128 8.54 20.13 12.35
C THR A 128 7.49 20.20 13.46
N THR A 129 6.26 19.77 13.18
CA THR A 129 5.21 19.60 14.20
C THR A 129 5.61 18.61 15.30
N TYR A 130 6.41 17.60 14.98
CA TYR A 130 6.92 16.66 15.98
C TYR A 130 7.95 17.30 16.91
N ASP A 131 8.72 18.27 16.41
CA ASP A 131 9.72 18.96 17.24
C ASP A 131 9.03 19.82 18.31
N TYR A 132 7.92 20.50 17.95
CA TYR A 132 7.11 21.24 18.93
C TYR A 132 6.44 20.32 19.96
N LEU A 133 6.01 19.12 19.57
CA LEU A 133 5.44 18.14 20.50
C LEU A 133 6.50 17.61 21.46
N ALA A 134 7.72 17.35 20.96
CA ALA A 134 8.84 16.95 21.80
C ALA A 134 9.23 18.06 22.78
N GLU A 135 9.35 19.30 22.30
CA GLU A 135 9.64 20.48 23.13
C GLU A 135 8.59 20.67 24.23
N ASN A 136 7.29 20.52 23.90
CA ASN A 136 6.22 20.59 24.89
C ASN A 136 6.33 19.49 25.96
N ARG A 137 6.64 18.24 25.56
CA ARG A 137 6.86 17.15 26.53
C ARG A 137 8.03 17.45 27.46
N ASP A 138 9.13 17.98 26.93
CA ASP A 138 10.30 18.32 27.73
C ASP A 138 10.01 19.49 28.68
N GLU A 139 9.24 20.50 28.25
CA GLU A 139 8.77 21.58 29.11
C GLU A 139 7.84 21.10 30.23
N LEU A 140 6.93 20.16 29.92
CA LEU A 140 6.07 19.55 30.93
C LEU A 140 6.89 18.82 32.00
N ILE A 141 7.87 18.02 31.59
CA ILE A 141 8.76 17.30 32.50
C ILE A 141 9.55 18.28 33.38
N LYS A 142 10.06 19.38 32.81
CA LYS A 142 10.73 20.44 33.59
C LYS A 142 9.78 21.02 34.64
N ALA A 143 8.56 21.36 34.26
CA ALA A 143 7.55 21.91 35.17
C ALA A 143 7.18 20.92 36.29
N GLU A 144 6.97 19.64 35.99
CA GLU A 144 6.71 18.58 36.98
C GLU A 144 7.85 18.45 38.00
N ASN A 145 9.09 18.59 37.53
CA ASN A 145 10.29 18.58 38.37
C ASN A 145 10.57 19.95 39.02
N GLY A 146 9.63 20.90 38.97
CA GLY A 146 9.78 22.24 39.54
C GLY A 146 10.94 23.04 38.94
N ILE A 147 11.34 22.75 37.70
CA ILE A 147 12.39 23.48 36.99
C ILE A 147 11.73 24.61 36.22
N GLU A 148 11.99 25.84 36.64
CA GLU A 148 11.58 27.06 35.95
C GLU A 148 12.70 27.51 35.01
N VAL A 149 12.36 27.69 33.73
CA VAL A 149 13.27 28.26 32.73
C VAL A 149 12.79 29.67 32.43
N GLN A 150 13.55 30.68 32.85
CA GLN A 150 13.28 32.08 32.54
C GLN A 150 14.01 32.44 31.24
N TYR A 151 13.22 32.73 30.20
CA TYR A 151 13.69 33.11 28.88
C TYR A 151 13.99 34.61 28.84
N ASP A 152 15.04 35.04 29.55
CA ASP A 152 15.49 36.44 29.49
C ASP A 152 16.51 36.65 28.37
N HIS A 153 16.33 37.72 27.59
CA HIS A 153 17.29 38.23 26.61
C HIS A 153 18.49 38.88 27.33
N TYR A 154 19.35 38.10 27.97
CA TYR A 154 20.63 38.63 28.45
C TYR A 154 21.65 38.59 27.32
N THR A 155 21.99 39.75 26.78
CA THR A 155 23.20 39.92 25.97
C THR A 155 24.41 39.80 26.88
N SER A 156 25.00 38.60 26.92
CA SER A 156 26.36 38.45 27.46
C SER A 156 27.29 39.41 26.69
N LYS A 157 28.33 39.95 27.34
CA LYS A 157 29.33 40.83 26.69
C LYS A 157 30.01 40.17 25.46
N ALA A 158 29.83 38.87 25.26
CA ALA A 158 30.28 38.07 24.12
C ALA A 158 29.15 37.66 23.13
N GLY A 159 27.94 38.22 23.23
CA GLY A 159 26.86 38.05 22.25
C GLY A 159 26.13 36.70 22.25
N THR A 160 26.35 35.83 23.24
CA THR A 160 25.64 34.55 23.34
C THR A 160 24.44 34.67 24.28
N GLU A 161 23.26 34.35 23.77
CA GLU A 161 22.01 34.24 24.55
C GLU A 161 22.04 32.95 25.39
N ARG A 162 21.74 33.05 26.68
CA ARG A 162 21.62 31.89 27.59
C ARG A 162 20.39 32.06 28.48
N HIS A 163 19.62 30.99 28.61
CA HIS A 163 18.45 30.93 29.49
C HIS A 163 18.87 30.74 30.96
N LEU A 164 18.16 31.37 31.89
CA LEU A 164 18.33 31.14 33.32
C LEU A 164 17.45 29.96 33.74
N VAL A 165 18.06 28.94 34.37
CA VAL A 165 17.34 27.75 34.84
C VAL A 165 17.35 27.74 36.38
N ILE A 166 16.17 27.78 36.98
CA ILE A 166 15.96 27.79 38.44
C ILE A 166 15.29 26.46 38.83
N ASN A 167 15.86 25.73 39.79
CA ASN A 167 15.30 24.45 40.26
C ASN A 167 14.59 24.62 41.61
N HIS A 168 13.25 24.58 41.59
CA HIS A 168 12.41 24.68 42.78
C HIS A 168 12.22 23.37 43.53
N HIS A 169 12.41 22.21 42.89
CA HIS A 169 12.30 20.92 43.57
C HIS A 169 13.36 20.77 44.66
N ALA A 170 14.59 21.19 44.41
CA ALA A 170 15.64 21.25 45.43
C ALA A 170 15.23 22.17 46.59
N ASN A 171 14.69 23.36 46.29
CA ASN A 171 14.24 24.32 47.31
C ASN A 171 13.09 23.76 48.16
N LYS A 172 12.12 23.09 47.53
CA LYS A 172 11.02 22.40 48.21
C LYS A 172 11.53 21.34 49.17
N LEU A 173 12.43 20.46 48.72
CA LEU A 173 13.01 19.39 49.55
C LEU A 173 13.83 19.95 50.73
N ILE A 174 14.60 21.02 50.52
CA ILE A 174 15.34 21.69 51.59
C ILE A 174 14.37 22.28 52.60
N PHE A 175 13.31 22.97 52.15
CA PHE A 175 12.29 23.54 53.03
C PHE A 175 11.59 22.46 53.86
N GLU A 176 11.18 21.35 53.24
CA GLU A 176 10.59 20.19 53.92
C GLU A 176 11.53 19.65 55.01
N LYS A 177 12.81 19.44 54.70
CA LYS A 177 13.80 18.98 55.69
C LYS A 177 13.99 19.96 56.85
N ILE A 178 14.04 21.27 56.56
CA ILE A 178 14.14 22.30 57.60
C ILE A 178 12.90 22.25 58.50
N LYS A 179 11.70 22.12 57.94
CA LYS A 179 10.45 22.04 58.71
C LYS A 179 10.38 20.77 59.56
N VAL A 180 10.74 19.63 59.01
CA VAL A 180 10.83 18.36 59.76
C VAL A 180 11.84 18.49 60.91
N SER A 181 13.01 19.08 60.66
CA SER A 181 14.02 19.32 61.70
C SER A 181 13.53 20.27 62.80
N GLN A 182 12.82 21.35 62.44
CA GLN A 182 12.19 22.26 63.40
C GLN A 182 11.17 21.52 64.29
N ILE A 183 10.30 20.72 63.69
CA ILE A 183 9.34 19.89 64.42
C ILE A 183 10.05 18.93 65.39
N HIS A 184 11.11 18.24 64.94
CA HIS A 184 11.88 17.34 65.81
C HIS A 184 12.51 18.08 66.99
N LYS A 185 13.05 19.28 66.76
CA LYS A 185 13.61 20.12 67.82
C LYS A 185 12.55 20.47 68.85
N GLU A 186 11.40 20.99 68.41
CA GLU A 186 10.28 21.36 69.28
C GLU A 186 9.76 20.17 70.09
N LEU A 187 9.59 19.00 69.46
CA LEU A 187 9.17 17.77 70.14
C LEU A 187 10.21 17.28 71.16
N THR A 188 11.49 17.43 70.86
CA THR A 188 12.58 17.04 71.77
C THR A 188 12.61 17.96 72.99
N GLU A 189 12.51 19.28 72.79
CA GLU A 189 12.41 20.26 73.88
C GLU A 189 11.21 19.96 74.79
N TYR A 190 10.05 19.68 74.19
CA TYR A 190 8.86 19.28 74.94
C TYR A 190 9.06 17.98 75.74
N ALA A 191 9.68 16.96 75.13
CA ALA A 191 9.97 15.68 75.79
C ALA A 191 10.94 15.85 76.97
N VAL A 192 11.99 16.65 76.80
CA VAL A 192 12.96 16.97 77.86
C VAL A 192 12.29 17.72 79.01
N GLU A 193 11.44 18.70 78.71
CA GLU A 193 10.73 19.46 79.75
C GLU A 193 9.75 18.56 80.51
N LYS A 194 9.04 17.65 79.82
CA LYS A 194 8.17 16.65 80.46
C LYS A 194 8.95 15.64 81.29
N TYR A 195 10.11 15.20 80.82
CA TYR A 195 11.00 14.32 81.59
C TYR A 195 11.48 15.02 82.87
N LYS A 196 11.95 16.26 82.76
CA LYS A 196 12.36 17.09 83.88
C LYS A 196 11.24 17.30 84.91
N GLN A 197 10.01 17.55 84.46
CA GLN A 197 8.85 17.65 85.35
C GLN A 197 8.62 16.35 86.13
N ARG A 198 8.63 15.21 85.43
CA ARG A 198 8.48 13.88 86.06
C ARG A 198 9.59 13.57 87.07
N GLU A 199 10.84 13.88 86.74
CA GLU A 199 11.95 13.63 87.66
C GLU A 199 11.88 14.55 88.89
N LYS A 200 11.48 15.83 88.72
CA LYS A 200 11.19 16.70 89.86
C LYS A 200 10.11 16.13 90.78
N GLU A 201 8.99 15.65 90.21
CA GLU A 201 7.92 15.02 90.99
C GLU A 201 8.41 13.78 91.78
N LYS A 202 9.29 12.96 91.18
CA LYS A 202 9.89 11.82 91.88
C LYS A 202 10.83 12.24 93.01
N ILE A 203 11.63 13.28 92.80
CA ILE A 203 12.53 13.85 93.81
C ILE A 203 11.71 14.40 94.97
N ASP A 204 10.66 15.17 94.69
CA ASP A 204 9.78 15.75 95.71
C ASP A 204 9.07 14.67 96.55
N ALA A 205 8.71 13.54 95.92
CA ALA A 205 8.06 12.43 96.61
C ALA A 205 9.02 11.56 97.45
N ASN A 206 10.34 11.65 97.26
CA ASN A 206 11.33 10.75 97.87
C ASN A 206 12.69 11.44 98.11
N LEU A 207 12.63 12.65 98.71
CA LEU A 207 13.76 13.56 98.86
C LEU A 207 14.98 12.94 99.57
N ASP A 208 14.75 12.19 100.65
CA ASP A 208 15.81 11.58 101.46
C ASP A 208 16.58 10.48 100.72
N ASN A 209 15.90 9.72 99.84
CA ASN A 209 16.53 8.68 99.01
C ASN A 209 17.32 9.26 97.84
N TYR A 210 16.86 10.38 97.27
CA TYR A 210 17.55 11.07 96.19
C TYR A 210 18.88 11.69 96.66
N ILE A 211 18.89 12.36 97.82
CA ILE A 211 20.10 12.91 98.45
C ILE A 211 21.15 11.79 98.69
N LYS A 212 20.71 10.61 99.15
CA LYS A 212 21.58 9.45 99.36
C LYS A 212 22.18 8.91 98.05
N SER A 213 21.40 8.87 96.97
CA SER A 213 21.86 8.39 95.66
C SER A 213 22.90 9.30 94.98
N ILE A 214 22.86 10.61 95.24
CA ILE A 214 23.88 11.56 94.75
C ILE A 214 25.23 11.30 95.43
N ASP A 215 25.21 11.10 96.75
CA ASP A 215 26.39 10.75 97.55
C ASP A 215 27.00 9.42 97.09
N ASP A 216 26.16 8.40 96.84
CA ASP A 216 26.60 7.09 96.33
C ASP A 216 27.21 7.20 94.91
N SER A 217 26.62 7.96 93.99
CA SER A 217 27.15 8.14 92.63
C SER A 217 28.51 8.85 92.57
N GLN A 218 28.77 9.80 93.47
CA GLN A 218 30.06 10.47 93.59
C GLN A 218 31.12 9.59 94.27
N SER A 219 30.71 8.66 95.14
CA SER A 219 31.61 7.69 95.76
C SER A 219 32.07 6.59 94.77
N VAL A 220 31.22 6.15 93.83
CA VAL A 220 31.54 5.12 92.83
C VAL A 220 32.48 5.68 91.75
N ALA A 221 32.29 6.92 91.32
CA ALA A 221 33.20 7.58 90.38
C ALA A 221 34.60 7.87 90.98
N ALA A 222 34.73 7.88 92.31
CA ALA A 222 35.98 8.07 93.03
C ALA A 222 36.72 6.74 93.34
N GLN A 223 36.10 5.57 93.12
CA GLN A 223 36.70 4.25 93.35
C GLN A 223 37.24 3.56 92.09
N GLU A 224 36.96 4.08 90.90
CA GLU A 224 37.52 3.60 89.62
C GLU A 224 38.80 4.35 89.17
N HIS A 225 39.44 5.10 90.08
CA HIS A 225 40.74 5.76 89.87
C HIS A 225 41.85 5.21 90.79
#